data_AF-A0A7W8X1K7-F1
#
_entry.id   AF-A0A7W8X1K7-F1
#
_cell.length_a   1.000
_cell.length_b   1.000
_cell.length_c   1.000
_cell.angle_alpha   90.00
_cell.angle_beta   90.00
_cell.angle_gamma   90.00
#
_symmetry.space_group_name_H-M   'P 1'
#
loop_
_entity.id
_entity.type
_entity.pdbx_description
1 polymer ?
#
loop_
_entity_poly.entity_id
_entity_poly.type
_entity_poly.pdbx_seq_one_letter_code
_entity_poly.pdbx_strand_id
1 'polypeptide(L)'
;MAPEAEPALIANPQKVVRITRTIDPLAYSRVGAVEARKAKQGNRFDVPGGGVLYAATLDATCIHEVCSRFRPSAFYRSLNISLDEQEGFSNELPEDWRLNRRFYDLEISTDLPFVDIRHPKTWKWLDERLPGVLFQRKLDHFDAEHVYSSDRSLTRQLAGEIYTATDAKGPRFAGIRYISRLNNGECWAIFEHKEYVNVSEAGVRSIEVNHQDLVAWSEMWSVTIK
;
A
#
# COMPACT_ATOMS: atom_id res chain seq x y z
N MET A 1 -36.89 5.53 -4.10
CA MET A 1 -35.59 4.83 -4.13
C MET A 1 -34.75 5.38 -2.99
N ALA A 2 -34.15 4.52 -2.16
CA ALA A 2 -33.14 4.99 -1.22
C ALA A 2 -31.96 5.55 -2.03
N PRO A 3 -31.27 6.61 -1.56
CA PRO A 3 -30.05 7.06 -2.20
C PRO A 3 -29.05 5.90 -2.25
N GLU A 4 -28.39 5.72 -3.39
CA GLU A 4 -27.30 4.76 -3.55
C GLU A 4 -26.25 5.03 -2.47
N ALA A 5 -25.74 3.98 -1.81
CA ALA A 5 -24.69 4.17 -0.83
C ALA A 5 -23.48 4.85 -1.51
N GLU A 6 -22.75 5.65 -0.75
CA GLU A 6 -21.56 6.34 -1.23
C GLU A 6 -20.41 6.01 -0.27
N PRO A 7 -19.19 5.76 -0.79
CA PRO A 7 -18.05 5.50 0.07
C PRO A 7 -17.63 6.76 0.81
N ALA A 8 -16.84 6.60 1.87
CA ALA A 8 -16.21 7.75 2.48
C ALA A 8 -15.05 8.23 1.60
N LEU A 9 -15.01 9.55 1.40
CA LEU A 9 -14.04 10.20 0.54
C LEU A 9 -13.10 11.04 1.39
N ILE A 10 -11.83 11.06 0.96
CA ILE A 10 -10.81 11.93 1.50
C ILE A 10 -10.20 12.75 0.36
N ALA A 11 -9.84 13.99 0.65
CA ALA A 11 -9.20 14.87 -0.32
C ALA A 11 -7.85 14.30 -0.77
N ASN A 12 -7.43 14.72 -1.97
CA ASN A 12 -6.08 14.48 -2.48
C ASN A 12 -5.03 14.98 -1.46
N PRO A 13 -4.05 14.15 -1.04
CA PRO A 13 -3.02 14.57 -0.10
C PRO A 13 -2.06 15.62 -0.67
N GLN A 14 -2.10 15.84 -2.00
CA GLN A 14 -1.22 16.71 -2.81
C GLN A 14 0.26 16.30 -2.80
N LYS A 15 0.80 15.91 -1.64
CA LYS A 15 2.18 15.50 -1.44
C LYS A 15 2.23 14.17 -0.70
N VAL A 16 3.04 13.26 -1.24
CA VAL A 16 3.30 11.96 -0.63
C VAL A 16 4.76 11.58 -0.85
N VAL A 17 5.22 10.60 -0.11
CA VAL A 17 6.58 10.08 -0.19
C VAL A 17 6.55 8.63 -0.65
N ARG A 18 7.53 8.23 -1.45
CA ARG A 18 7.74 6.85 -1.86
C ARG A 18 9.20 6.47 -1.66
N ILE A 19 9.45 5.28 -1.10
CA ILE A 19 10.77 4.64 -1.16
C ILE A 19 10.76 3.57 -2.26
N THR A 20 11.64 3.70 -3.23
CA THR A 20 11.77 2.72 -4.31
C THR A 20 13.20 2.71 -4.87
N ARG A 21 13.47 1.75 -5.77
CA ARG A 21 14.74 1.67 -6.50
C ARG A 21 14.86 2.83 -7.50
N THR A 22 16.09 3.18 -7.83
CA THR A 22 16.45 4.37 -8.63
C THR A 22 16.06 4.34 -10.11
N ILE A 23 15.52 3.24 -10.63
CA ILE A 23 15.28 3.07 -12.08
C ILE A 23 14.07 3.88 -12.56
N ASP A 24 12.94 3.80 -11.86
CA ASP A 24 11.71 4.52 -12.21
C ASP A 24 10.87 4.74 -10.94
N PRO A 25 10.92 5.94 -10.35
CA PRO A 25 10.17 6.25 -9.13
C PRO A 25 8.66 6.38 -9.34
N LEU A 26 8.24 6.62 -10.59
CA LEU A 26 6.85 6.78 -10.98
C LEU A 26 6.25 5.49 -11.56
N ALA A 27 7.03 4.39 -11.59
CA ALA A 27 6.55 3.09 -12.02
C ALA A 27 5.34 2.63 -11.21
N TYR A 28 4.24 2.40 -11.91
CA TYR A 28 3.04 1.79 -11.36
C TYR A 28 3.24 0.27 -11.22
N SER A 29 2.81 -0.27 -10.09
CA SER A 29 2.64 -1.71 -9.90
C SER A 29 1.57 -2.23 -10.86
N ARG A 30 1.82 -3.37 -11.49
CA ARG A 30 0.86 -4.06 -12.35
C ARG A 30 0.84 -5.53 -12.01
N VAL A 31 -0.34 -6.13 -12.01
CA VAL A 31 -0.54 -7.55 -11.74
C VAL A 31 -1.38 -8.19 -12.85
N GLY A 32 -0.98 -9.38 -13.30
CA GLY A 32 -1.77 -10.14 -14.26
C GLY A 32 -3.03 -10.73 -13.62
N ALA A 33 -4.08 -10.97 -14.42
CA ALA A 33 -5.36 -11.51 -13.92
C ALA A 33 -5.24 -12.87 -13.21
N VAL A 34 -4.27 -13.70 -13.61
CA VAL A 34 -4.01 -15.00 -12.96
C VAL A 34 -3.35 -14.81 -11.59
N GLU A 35 -2.40 -13.89 -11.49
CA GLU A 35 -1.70 -13.58 -10.23
C GLU A 35 -2.62 -12.85 -9.24
N ALA A 36 -3.54 -12.03 -9.77
CA ALA A 36 -4.60 -11.34 -9.04
C ALA A 36 -5.43 -12.28 -8.14
N ARG A 37 -5.64 -13.52 -8.58
CA ARG A 37 -6.44 -14.52 -7.87
C ARG A 37 -5.68 -15.22 -6.74
N LYS A 38 -4.35 -15.14 -6.70
CA LYS A 38 -3.52 -15.82 -5.69
C LYS A 38 -3.34 -14.96 -4.46
N ALA A 39 -3.78 -15.43 -3.29
CA ALA A 39 -3.82 -14.66 -2.03
C ALA A 39 -2.53 -13.91 -1.63
N LYS A 40 -1.34 -14.42 -2.00
CA LYS A 40 -0.03 -13.87 -1.59
C LYS A 40 0.74 -13.12 -2.69
N GLN A 41 0.26 -13.11 -3.94
CA GLN A 41 0.94 -12.41 -5.04
C GLN A 41 0.52 -10.94 -5.11
N GLY A 42 1.40 -10.08 -5.64
CA GLY A 42 1.16 -8.65 -5.81
C GLY A 42 0.97 -7.90 -4.49
N ASN A 43 0.62 -6.62 -4.62
CA ASN A 43 0.28 -5.74 -3.51
C ASN A 43 -1.23 -5.76 -3.22
N ARG A 44 -1.62 -5.25 -2.05
CA ARG A 44 -3.00 -5.35 -1.52
C ARG A 44 -4.04 -4.74 -2.46
N PHE A 45 -3.72 -3.63 -3.11
CA PHE A 45 -4.68 -2.86 -3.89
C PHE A 45 -4.33 -2.84 -5.37
N ASP A 46 -3.49 -3.78 -5.84
CA ASP A 46 -3.21 -3.89 -7.26
C ASP A 46 -4.48 -4.21 -8.05
N VAL A 47 -4.64 -3.56 -9.19
CA VAL A 47 -5.82 -3.72 -10.05
C VAL A 47 -5.42 -4.53 -11.30
N PRO A 48 -6.08 -5.67 -11.59
CA PRO A 48 -5.81 -6.42 -12.81
C PRO A 48 -6.10 -5.57 -14.05
N GLY A 49 -5.10 -5.37 -14.89
CA GLY A 49 -5.21 -4.50 -16.07
C GLY A 49 -5.06 -3.00 -15.79
N GLY A 50 -4.93 -2.58 -14.53
CA GLY A 50 -4.65 -1.21 -14.11
C GLY A 50 -3.26 -1.05 -13.50
N GLY A 51 -2.75 0.18 -13.45
CA GLY A 51 -1.54 0.54 -12.71
C GLY A 51 -1.88 1.08 -11.32
N VAL A 52 -1.09 0.72 -10.31
CA VAL A 52 -1.22 1.27 -8.95
C VAL A 52 0.14 1.72 -8.39
N LEU A 53 0.25 2.99 -8.00
CA LEU A 53 1.44 3.57 -7.36
C LEU A 53 1.23 3.64 -5.85
N TYR A 54 2.20 3.16 -5.08
CA TYR A 54 2.13 3.16 -3.62
C TYR A 54 3.03 4.23 -3.01
N ALA A 55 2.48 5.00 -2.09
CA ALA A 55 3.16 6.04 -1.36
C ALA A 55 2.60 6.17 0.07
N ALA A 56 3.26 6.94 0.92
CA ALA A 56 2.79 7.27 2.26
C ALA A 56 2.90 8.77 2.53
N THR A 57 2.16 9.29 3.51
CA THR A 57 2.25 10.71 3.89
C THR A 57 3.59 11.05 4.55
N LEU A 58 4.21 10.08 5.24
CA LEU A 58 5.41 10.29 6.05
C LEU A 58 6.54 9.32 5.68
N ASP A 59 7.78 9.80 5.78
CA ASP A 59 9.02 9.03 5.61
C ASP A 59 9.03 7.79 6.51
N ALA A 60 8.75 7.97 7.81
CA ALA A 60 8.61 6.89 8.78
C ALA A 60 7.68 5.77 8.29
N THR A 61 6.56 6.11 7.68
CA THR A 61 5.61 5.10 7.18
C THR A 61 6.16 4.35 5.97
N CYS A 62 6.84 5.04 5.06
CA CYS A 62 7.55 4.38 3.96
C CYS A 62 8.63 3.41 4.47
N ILE A 63 9.41 3.82 5.48
CA ILE A 63 10.44 2.97 6.09
C ILE A 63 9.79 1.73 6.70
N HIS A 64 8.74 1.88 7.51
CA HIS A 64 8.06 0.74 8.11
C HIS A 64 7.55 -0.25 7.06
N GLU A 65 6.97 0.23 5.96
CA GLU A 65 6.47 -0.61 4.86
C GLU A 65 7.59 -1.33 4.10
N VAL A 66 8.62 -0.61 3.64
CA VAL A 66 9.66 -1.18 2.78
C VAL A 66 10.68 -2.01 3.57
N CYS A 67 10.94 -1.66 4.83
CA CYS A 67 11.84 -2.42 5.71
C CYS A 67 11.13 -3.58 6.44
N SER A 68 9.82 -3.73 6.28
CA SER A 68 8.98 -4.71 6.98
C SER A 68 9.50 -6.15 6.99
N ARG A 69 10.21 -6.56 5.93
CA ARG A 69 10.77 -7.90 5.74
C ARG A 69 12.03 -8.20 6.57
N PHE A 70 12.73 -7.16 7.03
CA PHE A 70 13.94 -7.29 7.86
C PHE A 70 13.62 -7.40 9.34
N ARG A 71 12.33 -7.35 9.71
CA ARG A 71 11.91 -7.51 11.10
C ARG A 71 12.14 -8.96 11.54
N PRO A 72 12.73 -9.18 12.73
CA PRO A 72 12.96 -10.54 13.22
C PRO A 72 11.63 -11.29 13.42
N SER A 73 11.58 -12.53 12.95
CA SER A 73 10.43 -13.42 13.16
C SER A 73 10.34 -13.85 14.63
N ALA A 74 9.12 -13.91 15.17
CA ALA A 74 8.89 -14.46 16.52
C ALA A 74 9.34 -15.92 16.63
N PHE A 75 9.16 -16.70 15.55
CA PHE A 75 9.60 -18.09 15.48
C PHE A 75 11.13 -18.18 15.60
N TYR A 76 11.88 -17.38 14.85
CA TYR A 76 13.35 -17.40 14.92
C TYR A 76 13.89 -16.88 16.25
N ARG A 77 13.26 -15.85 16.83
CA ARG A 77 13.58 -15.43 18.21
C ARG A 77 13.38 -16.55 19.23
N SER A 78 12.43 -17.46 18.99
CA SER A 78 12.19 -18.60 19.89
C SER A 78 13.22 -19.72 19.77
N LEU A 79 13.97 -19.77 18.66
CA LEU A 79 14.91 -20.86 18.40
C LEU A 79 16.28 -20.67 19.07
N ASN A 80 16.65 -19.47 19.54
CA ASN A 80 17.98 -19.17 20.12
C ASN A 80 19.18 -19.65 19.26
N ILE A 81 18.98 -19.79 17.95
CA ILE A 81 20.04 -20.18 17.00
C ILE A 81 20.80 -18.91 16.60
N SER A 82 22.14 -18.97 16.57
CA SER A 82 22.97 -17.91 16.00
C SER A 82 22.60 -17.72 14.52
N LEU A 83 22.17 -16.51 14.16
CA LEU A 83 21.58 -16.17 12.86
C LEU A 83 22.54 -16.30 11.66
N ASP A 84 23.78 -16.74 11.87
CA ASP A 84 24.83 -16.88 10.85
C ASP A 84 24.59 -18.05 9.88
N GLU A 85 23.66 -18.97 10.16
CA GLU A 85 23.49 -20.22 9.40
C GLU A 85 22.39 -20.22 8.32
N GLN A 86 21.72 -19.10 8.00
CA GLN A 86 20.70 -19.09 6.93
C GLN A 86 20.74 -17.91 5.98
N GLU A 87 20.73 -18.23 4.68
CA GLU A 87 20.56 -17.26 3.60
C GLU A 87 19.21 -16.52 3.70
N GLY A 88 19.27 -15.18 3.77
CA GLY A 88 18.12 -14.30 3.53
C GLY A 88 17.43 -13.72 4.77
N PHE A 89 17.90 -14.03 5.99
CA PHE A 89 17.34 -13.48 7.24
C PHE A 89 18.44 -12.97 8.17
N SER A 90 18.93 -11.77 7.90
CA SER A 90 19.73 -11.04 8.87
C SER A 90 18.82 -10.09 9.67
N ASN A 91 19.07 -9.94 10.98
CA ASN A 91 18.64 -8.77 11.73
C ASN A 91 19.43 -7.52 11.30
N GLU A 92 19.78 -7.44 10.03
CA GLU A 92 20.65 -6.43 9.46
C GLU A 92 19.97 -5.87 8.23
N LEU A 93 19.99 -4.54 8.11
CA LEU A 93 19.62 -3.84 6.90
C LEU A 93 20.90 -3.68 6.06
N PRO A 94 21.05 -4.37 4.92
CA PRO A 94 22.28 -4.29 4.13
C PRO A 94 22.51 -2.90 3.57
N GLU A 95 23.78 -2.46 3.50
CA GLU A 95 24.16 -1.17 2.93
C GLU A 95 23.62 -1.02 1.50
N ASP A 96 23.75 -2.06 0.67
CA ASP A 96 23.24 -2.10 -0.70
C ASP A 96 21.72 -1.88 -0.79
N TRP A 97 20.94 -2.25 0.23
CA TRP A 97 19.50 -1.97 0.22
C TRP A 97 19.24 -0.47 0.20
N ARG A 98 20.02 0.27 1.01
CA ARG A 98 19.95 1.71 1.22
C ARG A 98 20.54 2.46 0.03
N LEU A 99 21.69 2.02 -0.47
CA LEU A 99 22.37 2.62 -1.62
C LEU A 99 21.56 2.48 -2.92
N ASN A 100 20.80 1.40 -3.09
CA ASN A 100 19.97 1.16 -4.27
C ASN A 100 18.55 1.75 -4.17
N ARG A 101 18.23 2.50 -3.12
CA ARG A 101 16.91 3.13 -2.91
C ARG A 101 17.04 4.60 -2.56
N ARG A 102 15.99 5.34 -2.85
CA ARG A 102 15.86 6.77 -2.49
C ARG A 102 14.47 7.03 -1.95
N PHE A 103 14.35 8.09 -1.16
CA PHE A 103 13.08 8.76 -0.94
C PHE A 103 12.78 9.62 -2.17
N TYR A 104 11.54 9.54 -2.63
CA TYR A 104 10.99 10.38 -3.67
C TYR A 104 9.81 11.13 -3.08
N ASP A 105 9.92 12.44 -3.06
CA ASP A 105 8.82 13.34 -2.73
C ASP A 105 8.00 13.50 -4.02
N LEU A 106 6.73 13.10 -3.97
CA LEU A 106 5.83 13.07 -5.11
C LEU A 106 4.72 14.10 -4.93
N GLU A 107 4.37 14.78 -6.02
CA GLU A 107 3.20 15.64 -6.10
C GLU A 107 2.11 14.96 -6.92
N ILE A 108 0.88 15.01 -6.40
CA ILE A 108 -0.31 14.43 -7.04
C ILE A 108 -1.23 15.59 -7.45
N SER A 109 -1.44 15.72 -8.75
CA SER A 109 -2.40 16.65 -9.34
C SER A 109 -3.62 15.89 -9.85
N THR A 110 -4.76 16.09 -9.18
CA THR A 110 -6.05 15.49 -9.52
C THR A 110 -7.16 16.23 -8.77
N ASP A 111 -8.32 16.38 -9.42
CA ASP A 111 -9.57 16.83 -8.81
C ASP A 111 -10.40 15.67 -8.24
N LEU A 112 -10.00 14.42 -8.52
CA LEU A 112 -10.70 13.25 -8.03
C LEU A 112 -10.37 12.98 -6.56
N PRO A 113 -11.36 12.61 -5.74
CA PRO A 113 -11.12 12.21 -4.35
C PRO A 113 -10.51 10.81 -4.26
N PHE A 114 -9.96 10.49 -3.09
CA PHE A 114 -9.56 9.14 -2.72
C PHE A 114 -10.63 8.48 -1.86
N VAL A 115 -10.77 7.16 -1.97
CA VAL A 115 -11.65 6.38 -1.09
C VAL A 115 -10.93 6.03 0.20
N ASP A 116 -11.52 6.34 1.36
CA ASP A 116 -11.03 5.84 2.65
C ASP A 116 -11.55 4.42 2.87
N ILE A 117 -10.70 3.42 2.61
CA ILE A 117 -11.07 2.01 2.67
C ILE A 117 -11.39 1.53 4.09
N ARG A 118 -11.03 2.30 5.13
CA ARG A 118 -11.28 1.94 6.53
C ARG A 118 -12.58 2.48 7.09
N HIS A 119 -13.29 3.31 6.33
CA HIS A 119 -14.51 3.91 6.84
C HIS A 119 -15.71 2.96 6.68
N PRO A 120 -16.57 2.77 7.70
CA PRO A 120 -17.74 1.89 7.61
C PRO A 120 -18.69 2.19 6.44
N LYS A 121 -18.84 3.47 6.07
CA LYS A 121 -19.57 3.87 4.84
C LYS A 121 -19.02 3.20 3.58
N THR A 122 -17.70 3.11 3.45
CA THR A 122 -17.04 2.44 2.32
C THR A 122 -17.31 0.94 2.33
N TRP A 123 -17.33 0.30 3.51
CA TRP A 123 -17.65 -1.13 3.60
C TRP A 123 -19.08 -1.41 3.18
N LYS A 124 -20.04 -0.61 3.67
CA LYS A 124 -21.43 -0.70 3.24
C LYS A 124 -21.57 -0.51 1.72
N TRP A 125 -20.87 0.48 1.18
CA TRP A 125 -20.86 0.72 -0.26
C TRP A 125 -20.29 -0.47 -1.06
N LEU A 126 -19.22 -1.10 -0.58
CA LEU A 126 -18.64 -2.30 -1.20
C LEU A 126 -19.55 -3.53 -1.03
N ASP A 127 -20.23 -3.68 0.11
CA ASP A 127 -21.17 -4.78 0.38
C ASP A 127 -22.28 -4.81 -0.67
N GLU A 128 -22.87 -3.65 -0.96
CA GLU A 128 -23.96 -3.50 -1.94
C GLU A 128 -23.49 -3.79 -3.38
N ARG A 129 -22.20 -3.59 -3.67
CA ARG A 129 -21.63 -3.71 -5.04
C ARG A 129 -20.96 -5.04 -5.32
N LEU A 130 -20.54 -5.77 -4.28
CA LEU A 130 -19.82 -7.03 -4.41
C LEU A 130 -20.53 -8.21 -3.71
N PRO A 131 -21.86 -8.40 -3.86
CA PRO A 131 -22.58 -9.49 -3.19
C PRO A 131 -22.07 -10.88 -3.62
N GLY A 132 -21.62 -11.01 -4.87
CA GLY A 132 -21.02 -12.25 -5.37
C GLY A 132 -19.69 -12.59 -4.70
N VAL A 133 -18.88 -11.59 -4.36
CA VAL A 133 -17.59 -11.78 -3.66
C VAL A 133 -17.83 -12.21 -2.22
N LEU A 134 -18.78 -11.55 -1.54
CA LEU A 134 -19.22 -11.91 -0.19
C LEU A 134 -19.73 -13.35 -0.14
N PHE A 135 -20.64 -13.71 -1.04
CA PHE A 135 -21.21 -15.05 -1.12
C PHE A 135 -20.15 -16.13 -1.35
N GLN A 136 -19.25 -15.93 -2.33
CA GLN A 136 -18.19 -16.90 -2.63
C GLN A 136 -17.24 -17.12 -1.46
N ARG A 137 -17.06 -16.10 -0.62
CA ARG A 137 -16.16 -16.13 0.54
C ARG A 137 -16.87 -16.48 1.84
N LYS A 138 -18.19 -16.71 1.81
CA LYS A 138 -19.03 -16.97 2.98
C LYS A 138 -18.91 -15.84 4.02
N LEU A 139 -18.91 -14.61 3.53
CA LEU A 139 -18.91 -13.41 4.36
C LEU A 139 -20.31 -12.79 4.31
N ASP A 140 -20.84 -12.41 5.48
CA ASP A 140 -22.13 -11.72 5.56
C ASP A 140 -21.96 -10.23 5.20
N HIS A 141 -20.87 -9.61 5.69
CA HIS A 141 -20.56 -8.19 5.54
C HIS A 141 -19.04 -7.97 5.47
N PHE A 142 -18.62 -6.88 4.82
CA PHE A 142 -17.28 -6.34 4.94
C PHE A 142 -17.12 -5.54 6.22
N ASP A 143 -15.93 -5.66 6.81
CA ASP A 143 -15.54 -4.91 8.00
C ASP A 143 -14.03 -4.57 7.97
N ALA A 144 -13.52 -4.07 9.09
CA ALA A 144 -12.12 -3.70 9.25
C ALA A 144 -11.13 -4.87 9.04
N GLU A 145 -11.45 -6.10 9.44
CA GLU A 145 -10.49 -7.22 9.36
C GLU A 145 -10.26 -7.64 7.92
N HIS A 146 -11.26 -7.49 7.05
CA HIS A 146 -11.17 -7.80 5.63
C HIS A 146 -10.18 -6.89 4.90
N VAL A 147 -10.19 -5.60 5.20
CA VAL A 147 -9.24 -4.61 4.66
C VAL A 147 -7.81 -4.94 5.07
N TYR A 148 -7.65 -5.44 6.30
CA TYR A 148 -6.36 -5.79 6.84
C TYR A 148 -5.90 -7.20 6.50
N SER A 149 -6.79 -8.08 6.06
CA SER A 149 -6.55 -9.50 5.85
C SER A 149 -5.24 -9.79 5.11
N SER A 150 -4.62 -10.93 5.46
CA SER A 150 -3.48 -11.43 4.69
C SER A 150 -3.87 -11.91 3.30
N ASP A 151 -5.16 -12.11 3.05
CA ASP A 151 -5.69 -12.46 1.74
C ASP A 151 -5.78 -11.23 0.82
N ARG A 152 -4.72 -11.00 0.04
CA ARG A 152 -4.67 -9.90 -0.93
C ARG A 152 -5.63 -10.10 -2.10
N SER A 153 -6.15 -11.30 -2.33
CA SER A 153 -7.10 -11.52 -3.42
C SER A 153 -8.45 -10.86 -3.14
N LEU A 154 -8.82 -10.68 -1.86
CA LEU A 154 -10.00 -9.91 -1.48
C LEU A 154 -9.76 -8.41 -1.68
N THR A 155 -8.69 -7.87 -1.10
CA THR A 155 -8.40 -6.42 -1.17
C THR A 155 -8.20 -5.94 -2.61
N ARG A 156 -7.71 -6.78 -3.52
CA ARG A 156 -7.61 -6.47 -4.95
C ARG A 156 -8.97 -6.48 -5.67
N GLN A 157 -9.92 -7.30 -5.25
CA GLN A 157 -11.30 -7.24 -5.76
C GLN A 157 -11.98 -5.95 -5.32
N LEU A 158 -11.80 -5.55 -4.05
CA LEU A 158 -12.29 -4.26 -3.56
C LEU A 158 -11.64 -3.10 -4.35
N ALA A 159 -10.32 -3.16 -4.57
CA ALA A 159 -9.62 -2.15 -5.34
C ALA A 159 -10.06 -2.09 -6.81
N GLY A 160 -10.32 -3.24 -7.42
CA GLY A 160 -10.87 -3.32 -8.77
C GLY A 160 -12.20 -2.59 -8.87
N GLU A 161 -13.10 -2.81 -7.92
CA GLU A 161 -14.40 -2.14 -7.91
C GLU A 161 -14.31 -0.63 -7.73
N ILE A 162 -13.39 -0.17 -6.89
CA ILE A 162 -13.11 1.28 -6.73
C ILE A 162 -12.50 1.86 -8.01
N TYR A 163 -11.56 1.14 -8.64
CA TYR A 163 -10.87 1.58 -9.86
C TYR A 163 -11.80 1.72 -11.06
N THR A 164 -12.76 0.79 -11.21
CA THR A 164 -13.71 0.79 -12.33
C THR A 164 -14.96 1.62 -12.08
N ALA A 165 -15.09 2.22 -10.89
CA ALA A 165 -16.22 3.10 -10.60
C ALA A 165 -16.14 4.37 -11.44
N THR A 166 -17.12 4.57 -12.32
CA THR A 166 -17.20 5.72 -13.23
C THR A 166 -18.51 6.49 -13.05
N ASP A 167 -18.50 7.78 -13.37
CA ASP A 167 -19.68 8.62 -13.58
C ASP A 167 -19.69 9.19 -15.01
N ALA A 168 -20.57 10.14 -15.29
CA ALA A 168 -20.68 10.77 -16.62
C ALA A 168 -19.41 11.50 -17.08
N LYS A 169 -18.47 11.81 -16.17
CA LYS A 169 -17.22 12.54 -16.43
C LYS A 169 -15.99 11.63 -16.49
N GLY A 170 -16.11 10.35 -16.17
CA GLY A 170 -15.01 9.38 -16.19
C GLY A 170 -14.84 8.64 -14.85
N PRO A 171 -13.61 8.23 -14.48
CA PRO A 171 -13.33 7.62 -13.19
C PRO A 171 -13.78 8.52 -12.03
N ARG A 172 -14.37 7.93 -11.00
CA ARG A 172 -14.87 8.66 -9.84
C ARG A 172 -13.79 8.96 -8.80
N PHE A 173 -12.72 8.17 -8.78
CA PHE A 173 -11.74 8.17 -7.69
C PHE A 173 -10.30 8.15 -8.22
N ALA A 174 -9.41 8.87 -7.54
CA ALA A 174 -7.98 8.88 -7.84
C ALA A 174 -7.23 7.65 -7.26
N GLY A 175 -7.84 6.95 -6.31
CA GLY A 175 -7.20 5.85 -5.60
C GLY A 175 -7.81 5.57 -4.24
N ILE A 176 -7.02 4.89 -3.41
CA ILE A 176 -7.42 4.43 -2.08
C ILE A 176 -6.45 4.97 -1.03
N ARG A 177 -7.00 5.59 0.01
CA ARG A 177 -6.30 5.85 1.26
C ARG A 177 -6.49 4.66 2.19
N TYR A 178 -5.40 4.19 2.80
CA TYR A 178 -5.42 3.14 3.82
C TYR A 178 -4.44 3.44 4.95
N ILE A 179 -4.61 2.76 6.08
CA ILE A 179 -3.69 2.89 7.22
C ILE A 179 -2.73 1.71 7.25
N SER A 180 -1.44 1.98 7.37
CA SER A 180 -0.41 0.96 7.54
C SER A 180 -0.70 0.10 8.77
N ARG A 181 -0.58 -1.22 8.61
CA ARG A 181 -0.63 -2.18 9.73
C ARG A 181 0.62 -2.11 10.62
N LEU A 182 1.65 -1.39 10.19
CA LEU A 182 2.99 -1.50 10.76
C LEU A 182 3.32 -0.36 11.72
N ASN A 183 2.69 0.81 11.54
CA ASN A 183 2.86 1.99 12.39
C ASN A 183 1.61 2.89 12.47
N ASN A 184 0.46 2.47 11.94
CA ASN A 184 -0.76 3.29 11.82
C ASN A 184 -0.62 4.58 10.99
N GLY A 185 0.45 4.71 10.20
CA GLY A 185 0.63 5.83 9.29
C GLY A 185 -0.28 5.75 8.06
N GLU A 186 -0.49 6.89 7.41
CA GLU A 186 -1.33 7.00 6.22
C GLU A 186 -0.58 6.59 4.96
N CYS A 187 -1.20 5.70 4.19
CA CYS A 187 -0.70 5.18 2.92
C CYS A 187 -1.73 5.39 1.81
N TRP A 188 -1.23 5.45 0.59
CA TRP A 188 -1.98 5.79 -0.60
C TRP A 188 -1.68 4.79 -1.71
N ALA A 189 -2.72 4.20 -2.28
CA ALA A 189 -2.69 3.42 -3.51
C ALA A 189 -3.32 4.26 -4.62
N ILE A 190 -2.47 4.87 -5.45
CA ILE A 190 -2.84 5.87 -6.46
C ILE A 190 -3.05 5.16 -7.79
N PHE A 191 -4.21 5.36 -8.40
CA PHE A 191 -4.59 4.69 -9.64
C PHE A 191 -4.03 5.37 -10.88
N GLU A 192 -3.67 4.57 -11.87
CA GLU A 192 -3.22 5.04 -13.17
C GLU A 192 -4.42 5.44 -14.06
N HIS A 193 -5.04 6.58 -13.74
CA HIS A 193 -6.01 7.22 -14.61
C HIS A 193 -5.33 8.36 -15.37
N LYS A 194 -4.66 8.06 -16.49
CA LYS A 194 -3.72 8.96 -17.18
C LYS A 194 -4.25 10.36 -17.51
N GLU A 195 -5.55 10.51 -17.74
CA GLU A 195 -6.19 11.79 -18.06
C GLU A 195 -6.66 12.58 -16.82
N TYR A 196 -6.69 11.93 -15.65
CA TYR A 196 -7.32 12.46 -14.42
C TYR A 196 -6.39 12.53 -13.22
N VAL A 197 -5.31 11.75 -13.22
CA VAL A 197 -4.35 11.65 -12.12
C VAL A 197 -2.95 11.78 -12.69
N ASN A 198 -2.31 12.90 -12.38
CA ASN A 198 -0.91 13.14 -12.70
C ASN A 198 -0.07 13.03 -11.42
N VAL A 199 0.95 12.18 -11.44
CA VAL A 199 1.92 12.04 -10.37
C VAL A 199 3.28 12.46 -10.91
N SER A 200 3.94 13.39 -10.22
CA SER A 200 5.24 13.92 -10.61
C SER A 200 6.24 13.85 -9.47
N GLU A 201 7.51 13.74 -9.79
CA GLU A 201 8.60 13.84 -8.81
C GLU A 201 8.83 15.33 -8.48
N ALA A 202 8.74 15.68 -7.20
CA ALA A 202 9.05 17.00 -6.68
C ALA A 202 10.44 17.07 -6.02
N GLY A 203 10.98 15.92 -5.60
CA GLY A 203 12.31 15.85 -5.01
C GLY A 203 12.79 14.41 -4.81
N VAL A 204 14.11 14.26 -4.69
CA VAL A 204 14.77 12.99 -4.40
C VAL A 204 15.77 13.18 -3.26
N ARG A 205 15.75 12.25 -2.29
CA ARG A 205 16.63 12.27 -1.13
C ARG A 205 17.28 10.90 -0.93
N SER A 206 18.58 10.90 -0.61
CA SER A 206 19.27 9.69 -0.19
C SER A 206 18.72 9.17 1.13
N ILE A 207 18.71 7.86 1.31
CA ILE A 207 18.44 7.25 2.61
C ILE A 207 19.77 7.24 3.35
N GLU A 208 20.00 8.16 4.28
CA GLU A 208 21.25 8.18 5.05
C GLU A 208 21.25 7.13 6.17
N VAL A 209 22.43 6.62 6.53
CA VAL A 209 22.58 5.63 7.62
C VAL A 209 22.06 6.16 8.96
N ASN A 210 22.19 7.48 9.17
CA ASN A 210 21.74 8.21 10.35
C ASN A 210 20.37 8.89 10.17
N HIS A 211 19.60 8.52 9.13
CA HIS A 211 18.26 9.05 8.94
C HIS A 211 17.39 8.75 10.16
N GLN A 212 16.81 9.77 10.80
CA GLN A 212 16.15 9.65 12.11
C GLN A 212 15.08 8.56 12.14
N ASP A 213 14.19 8.53 11.15
CA ASP A 213 13.13 7.50 11.08
C ASP A 213 13.67 6.09 10.82
N LEU A 214 14.82 5.97 10.14
CA LEU A 214 15.44 4.67 9.88
C LEU A 214 16.08 4.13 11.16
N VAL A 215 16.78 4.99 11.88
CA VAL A 215 17.36 4.69 13.20
C VAL A 215 16.25 4.29 14.18
N ALA A 216 15.17 5.07 14.28
CA ALA A 216 14.04 4.78 15.16
C ALA A 216 13.37 3.44 14.82
N TRP A 217 13.18 3.14 13.54
CA TRP A 217 12.69 1.83 13.10
C TRP A 217 13.66 0.70 13.48
N SER A 218 14.97 0.93 13.30
CA SER A 218 16.01 -0.05 13.61
C SER A 218 16.05 -0.40 15.10
N GLU A 219 16.00 0.62 15.96
CA GLU A 219 15.95 0.48 17.42
C GLU A 219 14.70 -0.29 17.85
N MET A 220 13.53 0.07 17.31
CA MET A 220 12.26 -0.59 17.61
C MET A 220 12.28 -2.10 17.31
N TRP A 221 12.92 -2.49 16.21
CA TRP A 221 12.94 -3.89 15.76
C TRP A 221 14.24 -4.63 16.08
N SER A 222 15.18 -3.98 16.78
CA SER A 222 16.52 -4.50 17.06
C SER A 222 17.24 -4.98 15.79
N VAL A 223 17.16 -4.17 14.74
CA VAL A 223 17.88 -4.38 13.47
C VAL A 223 19.17 -3.55 13.49
N THR A 224 20.24 -4.07 12.91
CA THR A 224 21.51 -3.35 12.70
C THR A 224 21.52 -2.74 11.30
N ILE A 225 21.76 -1.44 11.19
CA ILE A 225 21.97 -0.78 9.89
C ILE A 225 23.43 -0.96 9.50
N LYS A 226 23.69 -1.50 8.31
CA LYS A 226 25.03 -1.56 7.71
C LYS A 226 25.30 -0.32 6.86
#